data_AF-A0A355M4U4-F1
#
_entry.id   AF-A0A355M4U4-F1
#
_cell.length_a   1.000
_cell.length_b   1.000
_cell.length_c   1.000
_cell.angle_alpha   90.00
_cell.angle_beta   90.00
_cell.angle_gamma   90.00
#
_symmetry.space_group_name_H-M   'P 1'
#
loop_
_entity.id
_entity.type
_entity.pdbx_description
1 polymer ?
#
loop_
_entity_poly.entity_id
_entity_poly.type
_entity_poly.pdbx_seq_one_letter_code
_entity_poly.pdbx_strand_id
1 'polypeptide(L)'
;MRLNFIGKIKIKLPRHKKTKVSPKDIASAEPIEVENYDDLVTKISEIAFDNPHLNLYFRGQDKDHKNKKGQSSLLSQFYRRGSYTLPNKSQIDLSDKKKRKNYLENILPILADRFIDKLKKDKSLGIDRHQIKFIARFDESKWAILQHYGYPTPLLDVTKSIRVAASFATKNYKLDPPEACFNGGPGFVYLLGFPETHGYISYFTYEAIVITSLLGTCPPQAKRPHFQDGYLVGTIPHETSVITDFNNCLVAKFKIDKPKDFWSNNSQPMDISEIYPEAKVDRIKGIADSMKDDFRTLCGDLIPQEKKLPLSKRGLDA
;
A
#
# COMPACT_ATOMS: atom_id res chain seq x y z
N MET A 1 -22.46 5.00 -12.10
CA MET A 1 -21.74 4.22 -13.11
C MET A 1 -21.12 3.01 -12.41
N ARG A 2 -21.52 1.77 -12.72
CA ARG A 2 -20.83 0.58 -12.17
C ARG A 2 -19.55 0.41 -12.99
N LEU A 3 -18.42 0.81 -12.41
CA LEU A 3 -17.08 0.58 -12.97
C LEU A 3 -16.76 -0.92 -12.87
N ASN A 4 -17.30 -1.72 -13.80
CA ASN A 4 -16.87 -3.11 -13.98
C ASN A 4 -15.61 -3.09 -14.85
N PHE A 5 -14.53 -2.55 -14.27
CA PHE A 5 -13.23 -2.42 -14.90
C PHE A 5 -12.67 -3.78 -15.32
N ILE A 6 -12.78 -4.76 -14.43
CA ILE A 6 -12.41 -6.13 -14.74
C ILE A 6 -13.71 -6.84 -15.08
N GLY A 7 -13.90 -7.15 -16.37
CA GLY A 7 -14.95 -8.06 -16.82
C GLY A 7 -14.85 -9.41 -16.09
N LYS A 8 -15.69 -10.37 -16.47
CA LYS A 8 -15.60 -11.72 -15.89
C LYS A 8 -14.16 -12.28 -16.02
N ILE A 9 -13.43 -12.38 -14.91
CA ILE A 9 -12.05 -12.87 -14.82
C ILE A 9 -12.07 -14.36 -15.06
N LYS A 10 -11.14 -14.85 -15.89
CA LYS A 10 -10.97 -16.29 -16.07
C LYS A 10 -10.00 -16.77 -15.01
N ILE A 11 -10.49 -17.62 -14.10
CA ILE A 11 -9.64 -18.27 -13.12
C ILE A 11 -9.81 -19.78 -13.27
N LYS A 12 -8.71 -20.49 -13.16
CA LYS A 12 -8.70 -21.94 -12.98
C LYS A 12 -8.67 -22.20 -11.48
N LEU A 13 -9.82 -22.56 -10.91
CA LEU A 13 -9.89 -22.97 -9.51
C LEU A 13 -9.37 -24.41 -9.35
N PRO A 14 -8.92 -24.82 -8.14
CA PRO A 14 -8.28 -26.12 -7.88
C PRO A 14 -9.08 -27.36 -8.32
N ARG A 15 -10.37 -27.23 -8.65
CA ARG A 15 -11.20 -28.29 -9.22
C ARG A 15 -11.76 -27.83 -10.56
N HIS A 16 -11.08 -28.26 -11.63
CA HIS A 16 -11.37 -28.15 -13.05
C HIS A 16 -12.72 -27.51 -13.48
N LYS A 17 -12.64 -26.26 -13.93
CA LYS A 17 -13.22 -25.67 -15.17
C LYS A 17 -12.81 -24.19 -15.19
N LYS A 18 -12.53 -23.63 -16.37
CA LYS A 18 -12.34 -22.17 -16.51
C LYS A 18 -13.67 -21.50 -16.16
N THR A 19 -13.77 -20.92 -14.97
CA THR A 19 -14.96 -20.19 -14.55
C THR A 19 -14.71 -18.70 -14.71
N LYS A 20 -15.76 -18.03 -15.17
CA LYS A 20 -15.81 -16.59 -15.32
C LYS A 20 -16.37 -16.02 -14.02
N VAL A 21 -15.52 -15.45 -13.17
CA VAL A 21 -15.88 -14.91 -11.84
C VAL A 21 -15.75 -13.39 -11.82
N SER A 22 -16.53 -12.70 -10.98
CA SER A 22 -16.35 -11.27 -10.77
C SER A 22 -15.36 -10.98 -9.64
N PRO A 23 -14.71 -9.80 -9.61
CA PRO A 23 -13.88 -9.34 -8.48
C PRO A 23 -14.60 -9.44 -7.14
N LYS A 24 -15.91 -9.18 -7.12
CA LYS A 24 -16.74 -9.27 -5.92
C LYS A 24 -16.87 -10.71 -5.41
N ASP A 25 -16.96 -11.68 -6.32
CA ASP A 25 -17.01 -13.10 -5.96
C ASP A 25 -15.67 -13.51 -5.34
N ILE A 26 -14.56 -13.11 -5.95
CA ILE A 26 -13.20 -13.38 -5.46
C ILE A 26 -12.97 -12.75 -4.07
N ALA A 27 -13.40 -11.50 -3.88
CA ALA A 27 -13.29 -10.81 -2.60
C ALA A 27 -14.07 -11.55 -1.48
N SER A 28 -15.17 -12.20 -1.82
CA SER A 28 -16.04 -12.93 -0.89
C SER A 28 -15.60 -14.38 -0.65
N ALA A 29 -14.94 -15.01 -1.63
CA ALA A 29 -14.49 -16.39 -1.56
C ALA A 29 -13.41 -16.63 -0.49
N GLU A 30 -13.12 -17.88 -0.17
CA GLU A 30 -11.92 -18.22 0.59
C GLU A 30 -10.66 -18.03 -0.28
N PRO A 31 -9.51 -17.67 0.32
CA PRO A 31 -8.25 -17.54 -0.42
C PRO A 31 -7.72 -18.90 -0.87
N ILE A 32 -6.99 -18.90 -1.99
CA ILE A 32 -6.34 -20.09 -2.53
C ILE A 32 -5.10 -20.39 -1.67
N GLU A 33 -5.05 -21.56 -1.06
CA GLU A 33 -3.88 -21.98 -0.27
C GLU A 33 -2.68 -22.20 -1.18
N VAL A 34 -1.50 -21.78 -0.71
CA VAL A 34 -0.22 -22.00 -1.38
C VAL A 34 0.79 -22.60 -0.41
N GLU A 35 1.51 -23.62 -0.87
CA GLU A 35 2.40 -24.40 -0.02
C GLU A 35 3.78 -23.75 0.12
N ASN A 36 4.31 -23.24 -0.99
CA ASN A 36 5.64 -22.65 -1.09
C ASN A 36 5.69 -21.56 -2.16
N TYR A 37 6.82 -20.86 -2.24
CA TYR A 37 7.02 -19.76 -3.19
C TYR A 37 6.82 -20.18 -4.65
N ASP A 38 7.30 -21.36 -5.04
CA ASP A 38 7.19 -21.84 -6.42
C ASP A 38 5.74 -22.19 -6.79
N ASP A 39 4.97 -22.76 -5.85
CA ASP A 39 3.53 -22.99 -6.00
C ASP A 39 2.76 -21.67 -6.19
N LEU A 40 3.09 -20.63 -5.41
CA LEU A 40 2.51 -19.30 -5.58
C LEU A 40 2.82 -18.73 -6.98
N VAL A 41 4.09 -18.79 -7.41
CA VAL A 41 4.51 -18.32 -8.75
C VAL A 41 3.80 -19.09 -9.86
N THR A 42 3.68 -20.41 -9.72
CA THR A 42 3.01 -21.29 -10.69
C THR A 42 1.53 -20.95 -10.82
N LYS A 43 0.81 -20.78 -9.69
CA LYS A 43 -0.61 -20.39 -9.71
C LYS A 43 -0.82 -19.00 -10.30
N ILE A 44 0.08 -18.05 -10.02
CA ILE A 44 0.03 -16.71 -10.63
C ILE A 44 0.28 -16.78 -12.13
N SER A 45 1.23 -17.59 -12.59
CA SER A 45 1.55 -17.70 -14.02
C SER A 45 0.40 -18.32 -14.82
N GLU A 46 -0.32 -19.31 -14.27
CA GLU A 46 -1.55 -19.84 -14.87
C GLU A 46 -2.61 -18.74 -15.05
N ILE A 47 -2.82 -17.91 -14.02
CA ILE A 47 -3.79 -16.80 -14.07
C ILE A 47 -3.35 -15.76 -15.11
N ALA A 48 -2.06 -15.40 -15.14
CA ALA A 48 -1.52 -14.45 -16.10
C ALA A 48 -1.71 -14.94 -17.55
N PHE A 49 -1.41 -16.21 -17.81
CA PHE A 49 -1.58 -16.84 -19.12
C PHE A 49 -3.03 -16.80 -19.61
N ASP A 50 -3.99 -17.01 -18.70
CA ASP A 50 -5.42 -16.97 -19.03
C ASP A 50 -6.01 -15.56 -19.15
N ASN A 51 -5.28 -14.53 -18.68
CA ASN A 51 -5.72 -13.12 -18.69
C ASN A 51 -4.62 -12.19 -19.24
N PRO A 52 -4.16 -12.37 -20.50
CA PRO A 52 -3.01 -11.63 -21.07
C PRO A 52 -3.25 -10.13 -21.28
N HIS A 53 -4.47 -9.66 -21.07
CA HIS A 53 -4.86 -8.24 -21.18
C HIS A 53 -4.74 -7.49 -19.85
N LEU A 54 -4.47 -8.19 -18.74
CA LEU A 54 -4.31 -7.59 -17.42
C LEU A 54 -2.83 -7.41 -17.12
N ASN A 55 -2.47 -6.19 -16.71
CA ASN A 55 -1.19 -5.96 -16.06
C ASN A 55 -1.35 -6.30 -14.58
N LEU A 56 -0.54 -7.23 -14.07
CA LEU A 56 -0.70 -7.80 -12.74
C LEU A 56 0.16 -7.08 -11.72
N TYR A 57 -0.46 -6.77 -10.57
CA TYR A 57 0.17 -6.14 -9.43
C TYR A 57 -0.17 -6.91 -8.17
N PHE A 58 0.70 -6.84 -7.19
CA PHE A 58 0.64 -7.64 -5.98
C PHE A 58 0.61 -6.75 -4.74
N ARG A 59 -0.07 -7.24 -3.70
CA ARG A 59 -0.02 -6.64 -2.37
C ARG A 59 0.03 -7.73 -1.30
N GLY A 60 1.01 -7.64 -0.40
CA GLY A 60 1.12 -8.52 0.76
C GLY A 60 0.48 -7.93 2.01
N GLN A 61 -0.18 -8.77 2.82
CA GLN A 61 -0.69 -8.41 4.14
C GLN A 61 -0.51 -9.55 5.15
N ASP A 62 -0.27 -9.18 6.40
CA ASP A 62 -0.19 -10.07 7.57
C ASP A 62 -1.57 -10.56 8.05
N LYS A 63 -2.65 -10.02 7.48
CA LYS A 63 -4.03 -10.36 7.80
C LYS A 63 -4.97 -10.08 6.63
N ASP A 64 -5.98 -10.94 6.44
CA ASP A 64 -7.09 -10.64 5.53
C ASP A 64 -8.07 -9.66 6.18
N HIS A 65 -7.93 -8.38 5.83
CA HIS A 65 -8.84 -7.35 6.30
C HIS A 65 -10.18 -7.46 5.58
N LYS A 66 -11.25 -7.70 6.34
CA LYS A 66 -12.61 -7.78 5.80
C LYS A 66 -13.37 -6.47 5.97
N ASN A 67 -14.20 -6.12 4.99
CA ASN A 67 -15.17 -5.05 5.09
C ASN A 67 -16.43 -5.51 5.86
N LYS A 68 -17.39 -4.60 6.08
CA LYS A 68 -18.66 -4.91 6.78
C LYS A 68 -19.49 -6.03 6.14
N LYS A 69 -19.23 -6.36 4.87
CA LYS A 69 -19.92 -7.42 4.12
C LYS A 69 -19.14 -8.74 4.15
N GLY A 70 -18.09 -8.85 4.97
CA GLY A 70 -17.24 -10.05 5.06
C GLY A 70 -16.29 -10.25 3.87
N GLN A 71 -16.21 -9.28 2.95
CA GLN A 71 -15.37 -9.38 1.76
C GLN A 71 -13.97 -8.83 2.06
N SER A 72 -12.93 -9.41 1.46
CA SER A 72 -11.56 -8.86 1.54
C SER A 72 -11.54 -7.41 1.06
N SER A 73 -10.75 -6.59 1.74
CA SER A 73 -10.76 -5.14 1.64
C SER A 73 -9.35 -4.58 1.48
N LEU A 74 -9.15 -3.87 0.38
CA LEU A 74 -7.88 -3.30 -0.05
C LEU A 74 -8.00 -1.77 -0.03
N LEU A 75 -8.29 -1.26 1.16
CA LEU A 75 -8.27 0.18 1.44
C LEU A 75 -6.83 0.68 1.55
N SER A 76 -6.56 1.85 0.97
CA SER A 76 -5.44 2.68 1.39
C SER A 76 -5.52 2.94 2.90
N GLN A 77 -4.36 3.13 3.53
CA GLN A 77 -4.26 3.52 4.94
C GLN A 77 -5.10 4.76 5.27
N PHE A 78 -5.23 5.70 4.33
CA PHE A 78 -6.05 6.92 4.47
C PHE A 78 -7.55 6.64 4.68
N TYR A 79 -8.08 5.53 4.15
CA TYR A 79 -9.50 5.16 4.28
C TYR A 79 -9.77 4.14 5.38
N ARG A 80 -8.74 3.60 6.04
CA ARG A 80 -8.91 2.63 7.13
C ARG A 80 -9.43 3.32 8.38
N ARG A 81 -10.27 2.61 9.13
CA ARG A 81 -10.72 3.08 10.46
C ARG A 81 -9.63 2.86 11.48
N GLY A 82 -9.44 3.86 12.35
CA GLY A 82 -8.53 3.79 13.47
C GLY A 82 -7.54 4.96 13.47
N SER A 83 -6.70 4.98 14.50
CA SER A 83 -5.55 5.85 14.55
C SER A 83 -4.43 5.31 13.66
N TYR A 84 -3.84 6.19 12.85
CA TYR A 84 -2.70 5.87 12.02
C TYR A 84 -1.41 6.12 12.79
N THR A 85 -0.66 5.05 13.08
CA THR A 85 0.66 5.16 13.70
C THR A 85 1.69 5.55 12.65
N LEU A 86 2.21 6.76 12.78
CA LEU A 86 3.26 7.32 11.93
C LEU A 86 4.63 6.68 12.20
N PRO A 87 5.63 6.91 11.32
CA PRO A 87 7.01 6.50 11.57
C PRO A 87 7.66 7.14 12.82
N ASN A 88 7.00 8.10 13.48
CA ASN A 88 7.41 8.67 14.78
C ASN A 88 6.55 8.14 15.96
N LYS A 89 5.76 7.08 15.74
CA LYS A 89 4.81 6.47 16.67
C LYS A 89 3.62 7.35 17.09
N SER A 90 3.47 8.58 16.57
CA SER A 90 2.28 9.38 16.82
C SER A 90 1.08 8.87 16.04
N GLN A 91 -0.12 9.15 16.56
CA GLN A 91 -1.37 8.67 16.03
C GLN A 91 -2.20 9.82 15.47
N ILE A 92 -2.69 9.71 14.23
CA ILE A 92 -3.71 10.62 13.68
C ILE A 92 -5.01 9.88 13.42
N ASP A 93 -6.14 10.53 13.67
CA ASP A 93 -7.46 9.99 13.43
C ASP A 93 -8.04 10.53 12.11
N LEU A 94 -8.07 9.67 11.10
CA LEU A 94 -8.71 9.91 9.80
C LEU A 94 -10.01 9.10 9.66
N SER A 95 -10.61 8.64 10.75
CA SER A 95 -11.81 7.79 10.72
C SER A 95 -13.06 8.52 10.20
N ASP A 96 -13.11 9.85 10.34
CA ASP A 96 -14.23 10.69 9.92
C ASP A 96 -14.04 11.33 8.52
N LYS A 97 -15.15 11.51 7.79
CA LYS A 97 -15.13 12.07 6.42
C LYS A 97 -14.69 13.54 6.40
N LYS A 98 -15.12 14.36 7.37
CA LYS A 98 -14.71 15.77 7.48
C LYS A 98 -13.22 15.86 7.82
N LYS A 99 -12.72 15.01 8.71
CA LYS A 99 -11.28 14.90 9.02
C LYS A 99 -10.46 14.53 7.79
N ARG A 100 -10.88 13.51 7.02
CA ARG A 100 -10.23 13.14 5.76
C ARG A 100 -10.24 14.27 4.74
N LYS A 101 -11.38 14.94 4.58
CA LYS A 101 -11.50 16.10 3.68
C LYS A 101 -10.53 17.21 4.08
N ASN A 102 -10.53 17.61 5.35
CA ASN A 102 -9.60 18.61 5.87
C ASN A 102 -8.13 18.22 5.66
N TYR A 103 -7.78 16.96 5.94
CA TYR A 103 -6.43 16.47 5.71
C TYR A 103 -6.04 16.58 4.22
N LEU A 104 -6.91 16.11 3.32
CA LEU A 104 -6.63 16.08 1.89
C LEU A 104 -6.54 17.48 1.27
N GLU A 105 -7.43 18.40 1.65
CA GLU A 105 -7.53 19.73 1.04
C GLU A 105 -6.60 20.75 1.68
N ASN A 106 -6.32 20.64 2.99
CA ASN A 106 -5.61 21.69 3.73
C ASN A 106 -4.26 21.27 4.29
N ILE A 107 -4.05 19.98 4.61
CA ILE A 107 -2.82 19.51 5.27
C ILE A 107 -1.85 18.88 4.26
N LEU A 108 -2.34 17.92 3.46
CA LEU A 108 -1.52 17.18 2.51
C LEU A 108 -0.84 18.07 1.46
N PRO A 109 -1.48 19.13 0.90
CA PRO A 109 -0.81 20.03 -0.03
C PRO A 109 0.37 20.78 0.61
N ILE A 110 0.20 21.26 1.85
CA ILE A 110 1.27 21.94 2.60
C ILE A 110 2.44 20.98 2.83
N LEU A 111 2.16 19.73 3.23
CA LEU A 111 3.20 18.71 3.40
C LEU A 111 3.92 18.40 2.10
N ALA A 112 3.18 18.24 1.00
CA ALA A 112 3.72 17.98 -0.31
C ALA A 112 4.65 19.11 -0.78
N ASP A 113 4.26 20.37 -0.60
CA ASP A 113 5.08 21.52 -0.97
C ASP A 113 6.35 21.62 -0.11
N ARG A 114 6.24 21.39 1.21
CA ARG A 114 7.41 21.33 2.11
C ARG A 114 8.37 20.22 1.72
N PHE A 115 7.86 19.06 1.34
CA PHE A 115 8.67 17.95 0.85
C PHE A 115 9.44 18.33 -0.42
N ILE A 116 8.74 18.90 -1.41
CA ILE A 116 9.35 19.39 -2.64
C ILE A 116 10.43 20.46 -2.36
N ASP A 117 10.18 21.37 -1.42
CA ASP A 117 11.15 22.41 -1.07
C ASP A 117 12.40 21.84 -0.38
N LYS A 118 12.26 20.79 0.44
CA LYS A 118 13.40 20.06 0.98
C LYS A 118 14.20 19.35 -0.13
N LEU A 119 13.53 18.71 -1.08
CA LEU A 119 14.21 18.10 -2.25
C LEU A 119 14.97 19.15 -3.07
N LYS A 120 14.39 20.33 -3.32
CA LYS A 120 15.05 21.43 -4.05
C LYS A 120 16.33 21.92 -3.38
N LYS A 121 16.32 21.99 -2.05
CA LYS A 121 17.41 22.54 -1.22
C LYS A 121 18.56 21.56 -1.05
N ASP A 122 18.29 20.27 -0.97
CA ASP A 122 19.34 19.25 -0.82
C ASP A 122 19.98 18.90 -2.18
N LYS A 123 21.00 19.69 -2.57
CA LYS A 123 21.75 19.49 -3.81
C LYS A 123 22.50 18.17 -3.87
N SER A 124 22.83 17.59 -2.72
CA SER A 124 23.61 16.36 -2.68
C SER A 124 22.78 15.12 -3.06
N LEU A 125 21.46 15.25 -3.21
CA LEU A 125 20.64 14.21 -3.83
C LEU A 125 20.89 14.07 -5.34
N GLY A 126 21.55 15.03 -5.99
CA GLY A 126 21.80 14.96 -7.43
C GLY A 126 20.53 14.98 -8.30
N ILE A 127 19.41 15.48 -7.77
CA ILE A 127 18.14 15.60 -8.51
C ILE A 127 18.18 16.92 -9.29
N ASP A 128 18.03 16.85 -10.60
CA ASP A 128 18.05 18.03 -11.44
C ASP A 128 16.75 18.85 -11.38
N ARG A 129 16.78 20.06 -11.93
CA ARG A 129 15.63 20.98 -11.92
C ARG A 129 14.43 20.44 -12.70
N HIS A 130 14.63 19.68 -13.77
CA HIS A 130 13.55 19.09 -14.57
C HIS A 130 12.87 17.95 -13.83
N GLN A 131 13.64 17.08 -13.17
CA GLN A 131 13.14 16.01 -12.31
C GLN A 131 12.31 16.56 -11.14
N ILE A 132 12.82 17.58 -10.44
CA ILE A 132 12.05 18.26 -9.38
C ILE A 132 10.76 18.87 -9.93
N LYS A 133 10.82 19.55 -11.08
CA LYS A 133 9.64 20.12 -11.73
C LYS A 133 8.61 19.05 -12.11
N PHE A 134 9.07 17.88 -12.56
CA PHE A 134 8.20 16.76 -12.87
C PHE A 134 7.47 16.28 -11.61
N ILE A 135 8.19 15.97 -10.53
CA ILE A 135 7.59 15.51 -9.27
C ILE A 135 6.62 16.57 -8.72
N ALA A 136 6.99 17.84 -8.76
CA ALA A 136 6.18 18.93 -8.24
C ALA A 136 4.88 19.20 -9.04
N ARG A 137 4.86 18.81 -10.32
CA ARG A 137 3.74 19.10 -11.24
C ARG A 137 2.52 18.23 -10.96
N PHE A 138 2.71 17.00 -10.52
CA PHE A 138 1.63 16.03 -10.35
C PHE A 138 1.43 15.68 -8.88
N ASP A 139 0.19 15.83 -8.40
CA ASP A 139 -0.15 15.46 -7.02
C ASP A 139 0.10 13.98 -6.77
N GLU A 140 -0.17 13.12 -7.75
CA GLU A 140 0.07 11.68 -7.65
C GLU A 140 1.54 11.35 -7.43
N SER A 141 2.47 12.08 -8.06
CA SER A 141 3.90 11.90 -7.79
C SER A 141 4.27 12.29 -6.37
N LYS A 142 3.83 13.46 -5.91
CA LYS A 142 4.11 13.95 -4.54
C LYS A 142 3.54 12.98 -3.50
N TRP A 143 2.28 12.61 -3.68
CA TRP A 143 1.55 11.73 -2.77
C TRP A 143 2.11 10.31 -2.82
N ALA A 144 2.52 9.81 -3.98
CA ALA A 144 3.07 8.47 -4.07
C ALA A 144 4.37 8.34 -3.27
N ILE A 145 5.27 9.32 -3.40
CA ILE A 145 6.51 9.33 -2.61
C ILE A 145 6.17 9.45 -1.11
N LEU A 146 5.32 10.40 -0.73
CA LEU A 146 4.93 10.61 0.67
C LEU A 146 4.27 9.36 1.30
N GLN A 147 3.32 8.74 0.61
CA GLN A 147 2.66 7.49 1.02
C GLN A 147 3.67 6.39 1.29
N HIS A 148 4.60 6.22 0.36
CA HIS A 148 5.61 5.20 0.47
C HIS A 148 6.48 5.39 1.72
N TYR A 149 6.76 6.63 2.12
CA TYR A 149 7.51 6.97 3.34
C TYR A 149 6.64 7.20 4.59
N GLY A 150 5.36 6.79 4.57
CA GLY A 150 4.53 6.71 5.77
C GLY A 150 3.68 7.94 6.06
N TYR A 151 3.40 8.77 5.05
CA TYR A 151 2.41 9.85 5.15
C TYR A 151 1.09 9.41 4.51
N PRO A 152 -0.05 9.44 5.21
CA PRO A 152 -1.31 8.93 4.64
C PRO A 152 -1.74 9.68 3.38
N THR A 153 -2.05 8.95 2.32
CA THR A 153 -2.64 9.49 1.10
C THR A 153 -3.75 8.57 0.59
N PRO A 154 -4.65 9.04 -0.29
CA PRO A 154 -5.66 8.20 -0.92
C PRO A 154 -5.13 6.99 -1.73
N LEU A 155 -3.82 6.92 -1.98
CA LEU A 155 -3.20 5.93 -2.85
C LEU A 155 -2.94 4.59 -2.14
N LEU A 156 -3.00 3.49 -2.89
CA LEU A 156 -2.73 2.13 -2.44
C LEU A 156 -1.35 1.66 -2.93
N ASP A 157 -0.46 1.28 -2.00
CA ASP A 157 0.82 0.62 -2.33
C ASP A 157 0.60 -0.76 -2.96
N VAL A 158 1.21 -0.97 -4.12
CA VAL A 158 1.27 -2.26 -4.80
C VAL A 158 2.69 -2.45 -5.36
N THR A 159 3.04 -3.67 -5.72
CA THR A 159 4.35 -4.01 -6.32
C THR A 159 4.14 -4.92 -7.52
N LYS A 160 5.06 -4.91 -8.48
CA LYS A 160 5.10 -5.95 -9.53
C LYS A 160 5.92 -7.18 -9.14
N SER A 161 6.57 -7.15 -7.98
CA SER A 161 7.36 -8.28 -7.46
C SER A 161 6.53 -9.19 -6.55
N ILE A 162 6.34 -10.44 -6.98
CA ILE A 162 5.73 -11.50 -6.18
C ILE A 162 6.51 -11.71 -4.88
N ARG A 163 7.85 -11.66 -4.94
CA ARG A 163 8.73 -11.84 -3.77
C ARG A 163 8.49 -10.75 -2.73
N VAL A 164 8.41 -9.49 -3.16
CA VAL A 164 8.16 -8.35 -2.25
C VAL A 164 6.79 -8.50 -1.58
N ALA A 165 5.74 -8.80 -2.35
CA ALA A 165 4.41 -9.01 -1.78
C ALA A 165 4.36 -10.20 -0.81
N ALA A 166 4.94 -11.35 -1.17
CA ALA A 166 5.02 -12.50 -0.27
C ALA A 166 5.84 -12.18 1.00
N SER A 167 6.90 -11.39 0.88
CA SER A 167 7.72 -10.96 2.04
C SER A 167 6.89 -10.12 3.01
N PHE A 168 6.15 -9.11 2.51
CA PHE A 168 5.22 -8.32 3.32
C PHE A 168 4.10 -9.15 3.96
N ALA A 169 3.65 -10.21 3.29
CA ALA A 169 2.63 -11.11 3.82
C ALA A 169 3.14 -11.99 4.97
N THR A 170 4.41 -12.37 4.93
CA THR A 170 4.97 -13.45 5.77
C THR A 170 5.89 -12.97 6.88
N LYS A 171 6.49 -11.78 6.79
CA LYS A 171 7.44 -11.24 7.78
C LYS A 171 6.85 -10.09 8.57
N ASN A 172 7.27 -9.98 9.84
CA ASN A 172 6.91 -8.87 10.70
C ASN A 172 7.99 -7.79 10.69
N TYR A 173 7.93 -6.89 9.72
CA TYR A 173 8.87 -5.76 9.63
C TYR A 173 8.58 -4.60 10.60
N LYS A 174 7.58 -4.73 11.49
CA LYS A 174 7.13 -3.65 12.39
C LYS A 174 7.75 -3.71 13.80
N LEU A 175 8.49 -4.77 14.13
CA LEU A 175 9.13 -4.94 15.45
C LEU A 175 10.51 -4.27 15.52
N ASP A 176 10.91 -3.87 16.74
CA ASP A 176 12.21 -3.26 17.06
C ASP A 176 12.86 -4.00 18.25
N PRO A 177 14.07 -4.59 18.13
CA PRO A 177 14.82 -4.69 16.87
C PRO A 177 13.98 -5.47 15.86
N PRO A 178 14.21 -5.26 14.56
CA PRO A 178 13.58 -6.07 13.55
C PRO A 178 14.14 -7.49 13.62
N GLU A 179 13.67 -8.25 14.60
CA GLU A 179 13.64 -9.68 14.49
C GLU A 179 12.72 -9.93 13.29
N ALA A 180 13.33 -10.14 12.13
CA ALA A 180 12.71 -10.58 10.89
C ALA A 180 12.13 -11.99 11.09
N CYS A 181 11.30 -12.16 12.10
CA CYS A 181 10.55 -13.36 12.38
C CYS A 181 9.38 -13.40 11.41
N PHE A 182 8.99 -14.63 11.10
CA PHE A 182 7.75 -14.83 10.39
C PHE A 182 6.59 -14.32 11.24
N ASN A 183 5.57 -13.77 10.59
CA ASN A 183 4.32 -13.44 11.25
C ASN A 183 3.83 -14.70 11.97
N GLY A 184 3.37 -14.55 13.23
CA GLY A 184 2.84 -15.66 14.02
C GLY A 184 1.53 -16.26 13.51
N GLY A 185 1.07 -15.84 12.33
CA GLY A 185 -0.16 -16.25 11.69
C GLY A 185 -0.03 -16.26 10.15
N PRO A 186 -1.12 -16.60 9.43
CA PRO A 186 -1.07 -16.75 7.99
C PRO A 186 -0.82 -15.42 7.28
N GLY A 187 -0.07 -15.49 6.17
CA GLY A 187 0.13 -14.36 5.26
C GLY A 187 -0.85 -14.38 4.09
N PHE A 188 -1.16 -13.20 3.54
CA PHE A 188 -2.07 -13.05 2.40
C PHE A 188 -1.41 -12.27 1.26
N VAL A 189 -1.47 -12.82 0.05
CA VAL A 189 -1.02 -12.15 -1.18
C VAL A 189 -2.23 -11.90 -2.07
N TYR A 190 -2.48 -10.64 -2.39
CA TYR A 190 -3.56 -10.23 -3.30
C TYR A 190 -2.98 -9.95 -4.67
N LEU A 191 -3.64 -10.52 -5.69
CA LEU A 191 -3.35 -10.26 -7.10
C LEU A 191 -4.40 -9.28 -7.64
N LEU A 192 -3.93 -8.14 -8.10
CA LEU A 192 -4.72 -7.06 -8.67
C LEU A 192 -4.45 -6.97 -10.17
N GLY A 193 -5.49 -6.81 -10.97
CA GLY A 193 -5.38 -6.54 -12.40
C GLY A 193 -5.61 -5.07 -12.65
N PHE A 194 -4.77 -4.43 -13.47
CA PHE A 194 -4.88 -3.05 -13.89
C PHE A 194 -4.60 -2.92 -15.41
N PRO A 195 -4.95 -1.80 -16.06
CA PRO A 195 -4.61 -1.61 -17.47
C PRO A 195 -3.11 -1.43 -17.64
N GLU A 196 -2.63 -1.56 -18.88
CA GLU A 196 -1.21 -1.40 -19.18
C GLU A 196 -0.73 0.05 -18.95
N THR A 197 0.30 0.19 -18.13
CA THR A 197 0.84 1.51 -17.76
C THR A 197 1.89 1.97 -18.75
N HIS A 198 1.88 3.26 -19.07
CA HIS A 198 2.87 3.90 -19.92
C HIS A 198 3.51 5.08 -19.16
N GLY A 199 4.84 5.15 -19.20
CA GLY A 199 5.60 6.20 -18.52
C GLY A 199 5.53 6.10 -16.99
N TYR A 200 5.65 7.25 -16.32
CA TYR A 200 5.74 7.32 -14.85
C TYR A 200 4.38 7.43 -14.17
N ILE A 201 3.40 8.04 -14.84
CA ILE A 201 2.04 8.21 -14.37
C ILE A 201 1.10 7.87 -15.52
N SER A 202 0.15 6.99 -15.29
CA SER A 202 -0.88 6.62 -16.27
C SER A 202 -2.26 6.93 -15.71
N TYR A 203 -3.03 7.72 -16.47
CA TYR A 203 -4.41 8.07 -16.15
C TYR A 203 -5.36 7.24 -17.02
N PHE A 204 -6.28 6.55 -16.36
CA PHE A 204 -7.32 5.74 -16.99
C PHE A 204 -8.67 6.33 -16.63
N THR A 205 -9.12 7.27 -17.47
CA THR A 205 -10.29 8.11 -17.18
C THR A 205 -11.60 7.34 -17.18
N TYR A 206 -11.73 6.31 -18.03
CA TYR A 206 -12.91 5.45 -18.06
C TYR A 206 -13.04 4.63 -16.77
N GLU A 207 -11.92 4.14 -16.26
CA GLU A 207 -11.80 3.36 -15.03
C GLU A 207 -11.79 4.22 -13.76
N ALA A 208 -11.61 5.53 -13.92
CA ALA A 208 -11.33 6.46 -12.83
C ALA A 208 -10.12 6.04 -11.99
N ILE A 209 -9.08 5.46 -12.62
CA ILE A 209 -7.85 4.97 -11.98
C ILE A 209 -6.65 5.80 -12.41
N VAL A 210 -5.72 6.01 -11.48
CA VAL A 210 -4.38 6.52 -11.78
C VAL A 210 -3.33 5.59 -11.19
N ILE A 211 -2.27 5.32 -11.94
CA ILE A 211 -1.16 4.47 -11.50
C ILE A 211 0.13 5.26 -11.62
N THR A 212 0.90 5.32 -10.53
CA THR A 212 2.20 5.99 -10.48
C THR A 212 3.29 4.96 -10.20
N SER A 213 4.26 4.87 -11.11
CA SER A 213 5.48 4.09 -10.91
C SER A 213 6.44 4.87 -10.03
N LEU A 214 6.80 4.33 -8.86
CA LEU A 214 7.84 4.95 -8.05
C LEU A 214 9.22 4.77 -8.67
N LEU A 215 9.45 3.73 -9.47
CA LEU A 215 10.74 3.53 -10.15
C LEU A 215 11.09 4.69 -11.09
N GLY A 216 10.10 5.23 -11.79
CA GLY A 216 10.28 6.38 -12.67
C GLY A 216 10.15 7.73 -11.96
N THR A 217 9.41 7.78 -10.85
CA THR A 217 9.13 9.03 -10.12
C THR A 217 10.21 9.35 -9.08
N CYS A 218 10.78 8.33 -8.44
CA CYS A 218 11.75 8.49 -7.37
C CYS A 218 13.19 8.57 -7.92
N PRO A 219 14.03 9.44 -7.34
CA PRO A 219 15.44 9.46 -7.69
C PRO A 219 16.17 8.22 -7.14
N PRO A 220 17.38 7.86 -7.63
CA PRO A 220 18.13 6.67 -7.17
C PRO A 220 18.49 6.63 -5.68
N GLN A 221 18.39 7.77 -5.00
CA GLN A 221 18.61 7.95 -3.57
C GLN A 221 17.41 7.47 -2.73
N ALA A 222 16.23 7.34 -3.33
CA ALA A 222 15.06 6.69 -2.75
C ALA A 222 15.19 5.17 -2.95
N LYS A 223 16.01 4.53 -2.11
CA LYS A 223 16.36 3.12 -2.26
C LYS A 223 15.15 2.19 -2.15
N ARG A 224 14.28 2.47 -1.17
CA ARG A 224 13.16 1.60 -0.83
C ARG A 224 12.21 1.34 -2.02
N PRO A 225 11.72 2.35 -2.76
CA PRO A 225 10.90 2.11 -3.94
C PRO A 225 11.54 1.20 -5.00
N HIS A 226 12.85 1.34 -5.22
CA HIS A 226 13.58 0.58 -6.23
C HIS A 226 13.72 -0.89 -5.86
N PHE A 227 14.06 -1.19 -4.60
CA PHE A 227 14.13 -2.57 -4.11
C PHE A 227 12.76 -3.26 -4.04
N GLN A 228 11.70 -2.49 -3.83
CA GLN A 228 10.34 -3.02 -3.71
C GLN A 228 9.60 -3.15 -5.04
N ASP A 229 10.16 -2.67 -6.16
CA ASP A 229 9.44 -2.55 -7.44
C ASP A 229 8.06 -1.87 -7.24
N GLY A 230 8.11 -0.70 -6.59
CA GLY A 230 6.95 -0.06 -5.97
C GLY A 230 6.09 0.78 -6.92
N TYR A 231 4.78 0.67 -6.76
CA TYR A 231 3.77 1.45 -7.47
C TYR A 231 2.67 1.90 -6.51
N LEU A 232 2.01 3.00 -6.87
CA LEU A 232 0.83 3.49 -6.18
C LEU A 232 -0.35 3.54 -7.13
N VAL A 233 -1.50 3.07 -6.65
CA VAL A 233 -2.76 3.14 -7.39
C VAL A 233 -3.74 4.05 -6.65
N GLY A 234 -4.32 5.00 -7.35
CA GLY A 234 -5.31 5.94 -6.84
C GLY A 234 -6.56 5.98 -7.70
N THR A 235 -7.50 6.85 -7.31
CA THR A 235 -8.71 7.12 -8.09
C THR A 235 -8.81 8.58 -8.47
N ILE A 236 -9.32 8.85 -9.67
CA ILE A 236 -9.55 10.20 -10.15
C ILE A 236 -11.06 10.48 -10.32
N PRO A 237 -11.56 11.68 -9.98
CA PRO A 237 -10.86 12.71 -9.22
C PRO A 237 -10.72 12.32 -7.73
N HIS A 238 -9.65 12.78 -7.07
CA HIS A 238 -9.26 12.36 -5.72
C HIS A 238 -10.27 12.78 -4.63
N GLU A 239 -10.93 13.92 -4.82
CA GLU A 239 -11.85 14.55 -3.86
C GLU A 239 -13.17 13.76 -3.68
N THR A 240 -13.57 13.02 -4.70
CA THR A 240 -14.87 12.32 -4.75
C THR A 240 -14.70 10.81 -4.83
N SER A 241 -13.57 10.26 -4.37
CA SER A 241 -13.11 8.90 -4.67
C SER A 241 -14.26 7.89 -4.80
N VAL A 242 -14.55 7.54 -6.06
CA VAL A 242 -15.65 6.63 -6.41
C VAL A 242 -15.33 5.22 -5.93
N ILE A 243 -14.04 4.88 -5.93
CA ILE A 243 -13.50 3.62 -5.41
C ILE A 243 -12.70 3.95 -4.16
N THR A 244 -13.20 3.51 -3.01
CA THR A 244 -12.45 3.58 -1.75
C THR A 244 -11.71 2.28 -1.46
N ASP A 245 -12.20 1.18 -2.03
CA ASP A 245 -11.71 -0.19 -1.85
C ASP A 245 -11.36 -0.80 -3.20
N PHE A 246 -10.10 -1.19 -3.37
CA PHE A 246 -9.60 -1.79 -4.61
C PHE A 246 -9.97 -3.28 -4.77
N ASN A 247 -10.87 -3.81 -3.95
CA ASN A 247 -11.38 -5.18 -4.14
C ASN A 247 -12.10 -5.41 -5.48
N ASN A 248 -12.58 -4.35 -6.15
CA ASN A 248 -13.12 -4.44 -7.51
C ASN A 248 -12.03 -4.68 -8.57
N CYS A 249 -10.75 -4.54 -8.21
CA CYS A 249 -9.61 -4.83 -9.06
C CYS A 249 -8.99 -6.21 -8.74
N LEU A 250 -9.59 -6.98 -7.84
CA LEU A 250 -9.04 -8.24 -7.36
C LEU A 250 -9.20 -9.35 -8.42
N VAL A 251 -8.08 -9.98 -8.76
CA VAL A 251 -7.97 -11.11 -9.68
C VAL A 251 -7.86 -12.42 -8.92
N ALA A 252 -7.11 -12.46 -7.82
CA ALA A 252 -7.04 -13.61 -6.93
C ALA A 252 -6.55 -13.18 -5.54
N LYS A 253 -6.73 -14.04 -4.55
CA LYS A 253 -6.11 -13.89 -3.24
C LYS A 253 -5.61 -15.24 -2.76
N PHE A 254 -4.38 -15.24 -2.23
CA PHE A 254 -3.67 -16.43 -1.80
C PHE A 254 -3.42 -16.38 -0.30
N LYS A 255 -3.40 -17.55 0.34
CA LYS A 255 -3.10 -17.71 1.76
C LYS A 255 -1.86 -18.57 1.94
N ILE A 256 -0.92 -18.04 2.71
CA ILE A 256 0.31 -18.70 3.11
C ILE A 256 0.13 -19.11 4.58
N ASP A 257 -0.22 -20.37 4.83
CA ASP A 257 -0.54 -20.85 6.18
C ASP A 257 0.67 -20.94 7.10
N LYS A 258 1.79 -21.39 6.54
CA LYS A 258 3.03 -21.60 7.28
C LYS A 258 4.14 -20.77 6.64
N PRO A 259 4.25 -19.48 7.00
CA PRO A 259 5.26 -18.59 6.46
C PRO A 259 6.69 -19.15 6.46
N LYS A 260 7.10 -19.87 7.50
CA LYS A 260 8.45 -20.47 7.57
C LYS A 260 8.65 -21.54 6.49
N ASP A 261 7.70 -22.47 6.37
CA ASP A 261 7.77 -23.59 5.44
C ASP A 261 7.65 -23.09 4.00
N PHE A 262 6.88 -22.01 3.77
CA PHE A 262 6.71 -21.39 2.46
C PHE A 262 8.03 -20.95 1.80
N TRP A 263 9.01 -20.54 2.62
CA TRP A 263 10.35 -20.11 2.18
C TRP A 263 11.42 -21.20 2.35
N SER A 264 11.06 -22.47 2.57
CA SER A 264 12.05 -23.51 2.83
C SER A 264 12.77 -24.02 1.57
N ASN A 265 12.16 -23.91 0.38
CA ASN A 265 12.68 -24.43 -0.89
C ASN A 265 13.55 -23.42 -1.65
N ASN A 266 14.73 -23.07 -1.11
CA ASN A 266 15.73 -22.17 -1.76
C ASN A 266 15.28 -20.74 -2.08
N SER A 267 14.06 -20.36 -1.67
CA SER A 267 13.54 -19.00 -1.80
C SER A 267 13.63 -18.31 -0.45
N GLN A 268 14.09 -17.07 -0.42
CA GLN A 268 14.15 -16.29 0.82
C GLN A 268 13.32 -15.01 0.67
N PRO A 269 12.64 -14.59 1.75
CA PRO A 269 11.99 -13.29 1.79
C PRO A 269 13.05 -12.20 1.65
N MET A 270 12.62 -11.02 1.21
CA MET A 270 13.48 -9.84 1.12
C MET A 270 14.03 -9.46 2.51
N ASP A 271 15.26 -8.97 2.53
CA ASP A 271 15.91 -8.49 3.74
C ASP A 271 15.20 -7.21 4.25
N ILE A 272 15.16 -7.00 5.57
CA ILE A 272 14.61 -5.77 6.11
C ILE A 272 15.42 -4.54 5.69
N SER A 273 16.72 -4.66 5.54
CA SER A 273 17.58 -3.56 5.06
C SER A 273 17.25 -3.14 3.62
N GLU A 274 16.67 -4.05 2.82
CA GLU A 274 16.20 -3.77 1.45
C GLU A 274 14.77 -3.22 1.44
N ILE A 275 13.88 -3.78 2.27
CA ILE A 275 12.48 -3.33 2.37
C ILE A 275 12.36 -2.01 3.14
N TYR A 276 13.11 -1.83 4.22
CA TYR A 276 13.08 -0.64 5.06
C TYR A 276 14.50 -0.15 5.34
N PRO A 277 15.23 0.31 4.31
CA PRO A 277 16.57 0.85 4.47
C PRO A 277 16.57 2.01 5.48
N GLU A 278 17.63 2.05 6.30
CA GLU A 278 17.86 3.16 7.23
C GLU A 278 18.03 4.49 6.48
N ALA A 279 17.77 5.61 7.16
CA ALA A 279 17.86 6.95 6.56
C ALA A 279 19.27 7.31 6.03
N LYS A 280 20.32 6.68 6.57
CA LYS A 280 21.70 6.83 6.07
C LYS A 280 21.91 6.20 4.69
N VAL A 281 21.09 5.20 4.34
CA VAL A 281 21.12 4.48 3.07
C VAL A 281 20.06 5.03 2.11
N ASP A 282 18.84 5.27 2.60
CA ASP A 282 17.75 5.90 1.87
C ASP A 282 17.61 7.37 2.28
N ARG A 283 18.15 8.26 1.45
CA ARG A 283 18.18 9.69 1.77
C ARG A 283 16.82 10.35 1.69
N ILE A 284 15.92 9.83 0.85
CA ILE A 284 14.56 10.34 0.75
C ILE A 284 13.78 9.99 2.01
N LYS A 285 14.04 8.82 2.61
CA LYS A 285 13.56 8.51 3.97
C LYS A 285 14.05 9.55 4.99
N GLY A 286 15.32 9.95 4.95
CA GLY A 286 15.85 10.99 5.84
C GLY A 286 15.10 12.33 5.71
N ILE A 287 14.78 12.73 4.48
CA ILE A 287 14.00 13.95 4.21
C ILE A 287 12.58 13.80 4.73
N ALA A 288 11.92 12.68 4.43
CA ALA A 288 10.59 12.35 4.91
C ALA A 288 10.55 12.32 6.45
N ASP A 289 11.55 11.72 7.11
CA ASP A 289 11.66 11.70 8.57
C ASP A 289 11.84 13.13 9.14
N SER A 290 12.58 14.01 8.46
CA SER A 290 12.76 15.40 8.90
C SER A 290 11.49 16.26 8.88
N MET A 291 10.39 15.76 8.30
CA MET A 291 9.09 16.43 8.25
C MET A 291 8.13 15.96 9.36
N LYS A 292 8.55 15.06 10.24
CA LYS A 292 7.70 14.47 11.30
C LYS A 292 7.12 15.53 12.25
N ASP A 293 7.90 16.54 12.60
CA ASP A 293 7.44 17.59 13.52
C ASP A 293 6.49 18.57 12.82
N ASP A 294 6.82 18.98 11.58
CA ASP A 294 5.92 19.75 10.71
C ASP A 294 4.56 19.08 10.59
N PHE A 295 4.57 17.77 10.34
CA PHE A 295 3.38 16.96 10.25
C PHE A 295 2.56 16.95 11.55
N ARG A 296 3.23 16.76 12.69
CA ARG A 296 2.58 16.74 14.00
C ARG A 296 1.88 18.08 14.28
N THR A 297 2.54 19.19 13.98
CA THR A 297 1.98 20.53 14.14
C THR A 297 0.75 20.74 13.24
N LEU A 298 0.85 20.39 11.96
CA LEU A 298 -0.26 20.52 11.02
C LEU A 298 -1.45 19.60 11.35
N CYS A 299 -1.17 18.43 11.92
CA CYS A 299 -2.19 17.45 12.30
C CYS A 299 -2.70 17.61 13.74
N GLY A 300 -2.37 18.69 14.46
CA GLY A 300 -2.71 18.85 15.88
C GLY A 300 -4.16 18.49 16.22
N ASP A 301 -5.12 18.98 15.44
CA ASP A 301 -6.56 18.72 15.63
C ASP A 301 -7.01 17.31 15.24
N LEU A 302 -6.15 16.56 14.54
CA LEU A 302 -6.38 15.18 14.13
C LEU A 302 -5.74 14.17 15.09
N ILE A 303 -4.87 14.60 16.00
CA ILE A 303 -4.30 13.73 17.02
C ILE A 303 -5.43 13.36 18.00
N PRO A 304 -5.68 12.06 18.28
CA PRO A 304 -6.66 11.67 19.28
C PRO A 304 -6.33 12.34 20.62
N GLN A 305 -7.25 13.13 21.16
CA GLN A 305 -7.13 13.56 22.54
C GLN A 305 -7.24 12.33 23.44
N GLU A 306 -6.35 12.19 24.42
CA GLU A 306 -6.49 11.14 25.44
C GLU A 306 -7.88 11.26 26.04
N LYS A 307 -8.73 10.26 25.82
CA LYS A 307 -9.94 10.11 26.63
C LYS A 307 -9.43 9.88 28.05
N LYS A 308 -9.44 10.93 28.88
CA LYS A 308 -9.38 10.76 30.34
C LYS A 308 -10.48 9.75 30.67
N LEU A 309 -10.09 8.53 31.08
CA LEU A 309 -11.05 7.63 31.70
C LEU A 309 -11.66 8.41 32.87
N PRO A 310 -12.99 8.49 33.00
CA PRO A 310 -13.58 9.08 34.18
C PRO A 310 -13.08 8.32 35.40
N LEU A 311 -12.48 9.06 36.34
CA LEU A 311 -12.14 8.63 37.69
C LEU A 311 -13.44 8.40 38.46
N SER A 312 -14.21 7.38 38.09
CA SER A 312 -15.37 6.93 38.85
C SER A 312 -15.54 5.43 38.62
N LYS A 313 -14.67 4.66 39.29
CA LYS A 313 -14.88 3.28 39.81
C LYS A 313 -13.58 2.74 40.41
N ARG A 314 -12.89 3.55 41.22
CA ARG A 314 -12.03 3.05 42.29
C ARG A 314 -12.75 3.41 43.59
N GLY A 315 -13.42 2.43 44.18
CA GLY A 315 -14.07 2.58 45.47
C GLY A 315 -15.36 1.77 45.54
N LEU A 316 -15.38 0.83 46.51
CA LEU A 316 -16.51 0.03 47.03
C LEU A 316 -16.84 -1.18 46.12
N ASP A 317 -16.65 -2.45 46.51
CA ASP A 317 -16.89 -3.07 47.82
C ASP A 317 -15.87 -4.17 48.18
N ALA A 318 -15.54 -4.20 49.47
CA ALA A 318 -15.10 -5.37 50.23
C ALA A 318 -16.29 -5.85 51.07
#